data_AF-A0A5C6DAA8-F1
#
_entry.id   AF-A0A5C6DAA8-F1
#
_cell.length_a   1.000
_cell.length_b   1.000
_cell.length_c   1.000
_cell.angle_alpha   90.00
_cell.angle_beta   90.00
_cell.angle_gamma   90.00
#
_symmetry.space_group_name_H-M   'P 1'
#
loop_
_entity.id
_entity.type
_entity.pdbx_description
1 polymer ?
#
loop_
_entity_poly.entity_id
_entity_poly.type
_entity_poly.pdbx_seq_one_letter_code
_entity_poly.pdbx_strand_id
1 'polypeptide(L)' 'MKLQALNLQFEEPVLVDLLTGRAYQMPRDTWRPTGQGTLFENLPVYDSPLIVAAHKVALSS' A
#
# COMPACT_ATOMS: atom_id res chain seq x y z
N MET A 1 -2.65 8.01 -9.25
CA MET A 1 -3.88 7.22 -9.00
C MET A 1 -4.22 7.25 -7.52
N LYS A 2 -5.49 7.07 -7.14
CA LYS A 2 -5.91 6.84 -5.74
C LYS A 2 -6.48 5.43 -5.63
N LEU A 3 -6.15 4.73 -4.55
CA LEU A 3 -6.63 3.38 -4.26
C LEU A 3 -7.09 3.32 -2.80
N GLN A 4 -8.31 2.86 -2.55
CA GLN A 4 -8.84 2.71 -1.21
C GLN A 4 -8.97 1.23 -0.86
N ALA A 5 -8.25 0.81 0.18
CA ALA A 5 -8.41 -0.52 0.78
C ALA A 5 -9.42 -0.41 1.92
N LEU A 6 -10.66 -0.84 1.67
CA LEU A 6 -11.73 -0.82 2.66
C LEU A 6 -11.51 -1.89 3.73
N ASN A 7 -11.83 -1.57 4.98
CA ASN A 7 -11.74 -2.44 6.15
C ASN A 7 -10.33 -3.03 6.41
N LEU A 8 -9.29 -2.46 5.80
CA LEU A 8 -7.91 -2.89 5.97
C LEU A 8 -7.02 -1.72 6.36
N GLN A 9 -6.35 -1.85 7.50
CA GLN A 9 -5.36 -0.91 7.99
C GLN A 9 -3.96 -1.45 7.68
N PHE A 10 -3.09 -0.59 7.15
CA PHE A 10 -1.70 -0.92 6.89
C PHE A 10 -0.79 -0.25 7.91
N GLU A 11 0.12 -1.02 8.47
CA GLU A 11 1.29 -0.52 9.20
C GLU A 11 2.52 -0.71 8.32
N GLU A 12 3.24 0.38 8.06
CA GLU A 12 4.48 0.39 7.26
C GLU A 12 4.32 -0.33 5.90
N PRO A 13 3.40 0.14 5.03
CA PRO A 13 3.19 -0.53 3.75
C PRO A 13 4.43 -0.46 2.86
N VAL A 14 4.63 -1.52 2.09
CA VAL A 14 5.67 -1.65 1.09
C VAL A 14 5.06 -1.86 -0.29
N LEU A 15 5.65 -1.23 -1.30
CA LEU A 15 5.27 -1.41 -2.70
C LEU A 15 6.19 -2.47 -3.31
N VAL A 16 5.61 -3.51 -3.88
CA VAL A 16 6.34 -4.59 -4.54
C VAL A 16 6.07 -4.52 -6.03
N ASP A 17 7.15 -4.39 -6.80
CA ASP A 17 7.17 -4.53 -8.25
C ASP A 17 7.35 -6.01 -8.61
N LEU A 18 6.34 -6.62 -9.23
CA LEU A 18 6.38 -8.03 -9.61
C LEU A 18 7.22 -8.30 -10.87
N LEU A 19 7.42 -7.29 -11.73
CA LEU A 19 8.27 -7.44 -12.91
C LEU A 19 9.74 -7.57 -12.49
N THR A 20 10.18 -6.76 -11.53
CA THR A 20 11.58 -6.74 -11.08
C THR A 20 11.84 -7.50 -9.78
N GLY A 21 10.79 -7.87 -9.04
CA GLY A 21 10.89 -8.49 -7.72
C GLY A 21 11.36 -7.53 -6.61
N ARG A 22 11.42 -6.22 -6.89
CA ARG A 22 11.92 -5.22 -5.94
C ARG A 22 10.82 -4.75 -4.99
N ALA A 23 11.19 -4.59 -3.73
CA ALA A 23 10.34 -3.97 -2.71
C ALA A 23 10.86 -2.57 -2.38
N TYR A 24 9.94 -1.63 -2.27
CA TYR A 24 10.20 -0.23 -1.98
C TYR A 24 9.40 0.18 -0.75
N GLN A 25 10.07 0.84 0.21
CA GLN A 25 9.35 1.44 1.33
C GLN A 25 8.48 2.58 0.83
N MET A 26 7.20 2.59 1.20
CA MET A 26 6.29 3.64 0.77
C MET A 26 6.54 4.93 1.57
N PRO A 27 6.72 6.08 0.90
CA PRO A 27 6.81 7.37 1.57
C PRO A 27 5.55 7.66 2.39
N ARG A 28 5.69 8.28 3.57
CA ARG A 28 4.58 8.51 4.52
C ARG A 28 3.45 9.39 3.97
N ASP A 29 3.72 10.20 2.95
CA ASP A 29 2.77 11.08 2.27
C ASP A 29 1.98 10.39 1.15
N THR A 30 2.34 9.15 0.79
CA THR A 30 1.66 8.36 -0.26
C THR A 30 0.56 7.46 0.28
N TRP A 31 0.35 7.42 1.59
CA TRP A 31 -0.70 6.64 2.22
C TRP A 31 -1.16 7.26 3.54
N ARG A 32 -2.41 7.05 3.91
CA ARG A 32 -2.92 7.41 5.23
C ARG A 32 -4.04 6.47 5.69
N PRO A 33 -4.11 6.15 6.98
CA PRO A 33 -5.29 5.51 7.55
C PRO A 33 -6.49 6.46 7.47
N THR A 34 -7.67 5.87 7.34
CA THR A 34 -8.97 6.53 7.29
C THR A 34 -9.94 5.78 8.21
N GLY A 35 -11.10 6.38 8.51
CA GLY A 35 -12.14 5.71 9.30
C GLY A 35 -12.70 4.42 8.65
N GLN A 36 -12.43 4.18 7.37
CA GLN A 36 -12.96 3.04 6.61
C GLN A 36 -11.86 2.07 6.12
N GLY A 37 -10.61 2.25 6.51
CA GLY A 37 -9.46 1.48 6.01
C GLY A 37 -8.30 2.38 5.62
N THR A 38 -7.55 2.06 4.56
CA THR A 38 -6.36 2.82 4.15
C THR A 38 -6.55 3.45 2.78
N LEU A 39 -6.18 4.72 2.65
CA LEU A 39 -6.12 5.41 1.36
C LEU A 39 -4.67 5.51 0.89
N PHE A 40 -4.42 5.07 -0.34
CA PHE A 40 -3.16 5.23 -1.06
C PHE A 40 -3.32 6.29 -2.14
N GLU A 41 -2.35 7.21 -2.22
CA GLU A 41 -2.31 8.30 -3.19
C GLU A 41 -0.94 8.34 -3.87
N ASN A 42 -0.90 8.89 -5.09
CA ASN A 42 0.34 9.04 -5.86
C ASN A 42 1.10 7.73 -6.11
N LEU A 43 0.37 6.60 -6.17
CA LEU A 43 0.95 5.32 -6.58
C LEU A 43 1.47 5.42 -8.03
N PRO A 44 2.66 4.88 -8.33
CA PRO A 44 3.14 4.78 -9.70
C PRO A 44 2.20 3.86 -10.49
N VAL A 45 1.93 4.25 -11.73
CA VAL A 45 1.13 3.47 -12.67
C VAL A 45 1.98 3.26 -13.91
N TYR A 46 2.29 2.01 -14.20
CA TYR A 46 2.99 1.60 -15.41
C TYR A 46 2.48 0.21 -15.82
N ASP A 47 2.93 -0.27 -16.97
CA ASP A 47 2.42 -1.50 -17.58
C ASP A 47 3.02 -2.77 -16.94
N SER A 48 2.74 -2.97 -15.65
CA SER A 48 3.01 -4.21 -14.91
C SER A 48 2.19 -4.28 -13.62
N PRO A 49 1.96 -5.47 -13.06
CA PRO A 49 1.33 -5.61 -11.76
C PRO A 49 2.19 -5.04 -10.62
N LEU A 50 1.53 -4.33 -9.71
CA LEU A 50 2.08 -3.86 -8.45
C LEU A 50 1.30 -4.46 -7.28
N ILE A 51 1.99 -4.78 -6.18
CA ILE A 51 1.37 -5.21 -4.92
C ILE A 51 1.69 -4.20 -3.84
N VAL A 52 0.69 -3.85 -3.02
CA VAL A 52 0.92 -3.19 -1.72
C VAL A 52 0.80 -4.26 -0.64
N ALA A 53 1.87 -4.48 0.11
CA ALA A 53 1.90 -5.42 1.22
C ALA A 53 2.10 -4.68 2.55
N ALA A 54 1.54 -5.22 3.62
CA ALA A 54 1.82 -4.75 4.96
C ALA A 54 3.13 -5.39 5.45
N HIS A 55 4.09 -4.59 5.90
CA HIS A 55 5.29 -5.12 6.57
C HIS A 55 4.91 -5.78 7.91
N LYS A 56 3.85 -5.27 8.56
CA LYS A 56 3.22 -5.87 9.72
C LYS A 56 1.69 -5.82 9.56
N VAL A 57 1.03 -6.98 9.64
CA VAL A 57 -0.43 -7.04 9.65
C VAL A 57 -0.90 -6.86 11.09
N ALA A 58 -1.52 -5.72 11.40
CA ALA A 58 -2.29 -5.57 12.62
C ALA A 58 -3.56 -6.41 12.47
N LEU A 59 -3.54 -7.63 13.01
CA LEU A 59 -4.75 -8.41 13.18
C LEU A 59 -5.65 -7.64 14.17
N SER A 60 -6.75 -7.07 13.67
CA SER A 60 -7.81 -6.59 14.54
C SER A 60 -8.46 -7.80 15.22
N SER A 61 -7.93 -8.15 16.40
CA SER A 61 -8.55 -9.05 17.36
C SER A 61 -9.77 -8.43 18.02
#